data_AF-A0A8S1J360-F1
#
_entry.id   AF-A0A8S1J360-F1
#
_cell.length_a   1.000
_cell.length_b   1.000
_cell.length_c   1.000
_cell.angle_alpha   90.00
_cell.angle_beta   90.00
_cell.angle_gamma   90.00
#
_symmetry.space_group_name_H-M   'P 1'
#
loop_
_entity.id
_entity.type
_entity.pdbx_description
1 polymer ?
#
loop_
_entity_poly.entity_id
_entity_poly.type
_entity_poly.pdbx_seq_one_letter_code
_entity_poly.pdbx_strand_id
1 'polypeptide(L)'
;MSLNRHMNSGTSLCHGRRPSPTCRWPAGWAPGRAPGSVGPRHAFTACRATVGPFDLLELPRGSSREEVRQAYLAKMKHLHPDVNPKKDTTEEAAALNAAYEHLMNAPDEDWLPEVEAPALDPFDKAGEPATELFVNPFACDVNPLQWRELQAVARVGDDPEAALSAARVGFSSGAVQFLSAAQMAAVKEELGRMESNLDYEGTSWYLSSCLNRARRANDRFRGEE
;
A
#
# COMPACT_ATOMS: atom_id res chain seq x y z
N MET A 1 -35.51 -46.46 -16.61
CA MET A 1 -34.68 -46.07 -17.77
C MET A 1 -33.25 -45.91 -17.28
N SER A 2 -32.45 -46.91 -17.62
CA SER A 2 -31.00 -46.97 -17.41
C SER A 2 -30.26 -45.97 -18.29
N LEU A 3 -29.08 -45.55 -17.82
CA LEU A 3 -27.76 -45.52 -18.50
C LEU A 3 -26.99 -44.28 -17.99
N ASN A 4 -26.02 -44.46 -17.09
CA ASN A 4 -24.63 -44.92 -17.28
C ASN A 4 -23.67 -43.71 -17.26
N ARG A 5 -22.77 -43.63 -16.25
CA ARG A 5 -21.32 -43.95 -16.31
C ARG A 5 -20.49 -42.72 -16.73
N HIS A 6 -19.28 -42.44 -16.24
CA HIS A 6 -18.29 -43.21 -15.47
C HIS A 6 -17.15 -42.27 -15.03
N MET A 7 -16.49 -42.63 -13.90
CA MET A 7 -15.02 -42.67 -13.66
C MET A 7 -14.19 -41.37 -13.81
N ASN A 8 -13.14 -41.08 -13.02
CA ASN A 8 -12.15 -41.89 -12.30
C ASN A 8 -11.62 -41.03 -11.10
N SER A 9 -11.40 -41.53 -9.88
CA SER A 9 -10.42 -42.53 -9.37
C SER A 9 -8.96 -42.06 -9.33
N GLY A 10 -8.35 -42.15 -8.14
CA GLY A 10 -6.89 -42.06 -7.91
C GLY A 10 -6.54 -41.52 -6.51
N THR A 11 -6.68 -42.26 -5.39
CA THR A 11 -5.65 -43.13 -4.74
C THR A 11 -4.22 -42.56 -4.78
N SER A 12 -3.36 -42.63 -3.76
CA SER A 12 -3.30 -43.31 -2.48
C SER A 12 -2.00 -42.86 -1.78
N LEU A 13 -1.98 -43.01 -0.45
CA LEU A 13 -0.85 -43.06 0.50
C LEU A 13 0.59 -43.03 -0.05
N CYS A 14 1.41 -42.21 0.62
CA CYS A 14 2.80 -42.54 0.95
C CYS A 14 3.10 -42.14 2.39
N HIS A 15 3.45 -43.13 3.20
CA HIS A 15 4.00 -42.98 4.55
C HIS A 15 5.40 -42.37 4.54
N GLY A 16 5.70 -41.65 5.63
CA GLY A 16 6.98 -41.81 6.32
C GLY A 16 8.12 -40.90 5.88
N ARG A 17 8.55 -40.02 6.80
CA ARG A 17 9.85 -40.09 7.51
C ARG A 17 10.19 -38.71 8.07
N ARG A 18 10.38 -38.66 9.40
CA ARG A 18 11.25 -37.67 10.04
C ARG A 18 12.65 -37.80 9.43
N PRO A 19 13.39 -36.70 9.24
CA PRO A 19 14.44 -36.43 10.22
C PRO A 19 14.70 -34.93 10.47
N SER A 20 14.88 -34.58 11.74
CA SER A 20 15.92 -33.63 12.17
C SER A 20 17.26 -34.38 12.15
N PRO A 21 18.37 -33.79 11.68
CA PRO A 21 19.27 -33.14 12.63
C PRO A 21 20.08 -31.94 12.08
N THR A 22 20.27 -30.93 12.93
CA THR A 22 21.49 -30.11 13.09
C THR A 22 22.36 -29.84 11.85
N CYS A 23 22.24 -28.64 11.25
CA CYS A 23 23.41 -28.01 10.63
C CYS A 23 24.29 -27.43 11.74
N ARG A 24 25.15 -28.31 12.24
CA ARG A 24 26.25 -28.03 13.15
C ARG A 24 27.36 -27.38 12.32
N TRP A 25 27.50 -26.06 12.41
CA TRP A 25 28.71 -25.39 11.93
C TRP A 25 29.93 -25.92 12.71
N PRO A 26 31.08 -26.16 12.06
CA PRO A 26 32.28 -26.60 12.75
C PRO A 26 32.73 -25.52 13.75
N ALA A 27 32.71 -25.87 15.03
CA ALA A 27 33.37 -25.13 16.09
C ALA A 27 34.88 -25.21 15.85
N GLY A 28 35.46 -24.11 15.39
CA GLY A 28 36.88 -24.10 15.04
C GLY A 28 37.47 -22.76 14.68
N TRP A 29 36.93 -21.62 15.13
CA TRP A 29 37.62 -20.32 15.03
C TRP A 29 37.82 -19.73 16.43
N ALA A 30 38.95 -20.06 17.03
CA ALA A 30 39.54 -19.31 18.12
C ALA A 30 40.78 -18.58 17.57
N PRO A 31 40.80 -17.25 17.48
CA PRO A 31 42.04 -16.55 17.24
C PRO A 31 42.83 -16.47 18.56
N GLY A 32 43.93 -17.22 18.58
CA GLY A 32 44.96 -17.14 19.60
C GLY A 32 45.56 -15.74 19.69
N ARG A 33 45.81 -15.34 20.93
CA ARG A 33 46.53 -14.14 21.36
C ARG A 33 48.03 -14.28 21.01
N ALA A 34 48.64 -13.22 20.46
CA ALA A 34 50.06 -12.94 20.67
C ALA A 34 50.33 -11.42 20.66
N PRO A 35 51.37 -10.94 21.36
CA PRO A 35 51.48 -9.56 21.83
C PRO A 35 52.50 -8.69 21.08
N GLY A 36 52.30 -7.37 21.17
CA GLY A 36 53.38 -6.38 21.28
C GLY A 36 53.95 -5.78 19.98
N SER A 37 53.67 -4.51 19.74
CA SER A 37 54.70 -3.48 19.45
C SER A 37 54.06 -2.09 19.39
N VAL A 38 54.61 -1.18 20.19
CA VAL A 38 54.26 0.24 20.24
C VAL A 38 55.20 0.97 19.27
N GLY A 39 54.62 1.70 18.31
CA GLY A 39 55.37 2.56 17.38
C GLY A 39 54.54 3.81 17.02
N PRO A 40 55.16 4.94 16.68
CA PRO A 40 54.59 6.26 16.88
C PRO A 40 53.64 6.71 15.77
N ARG A 41 52.74 7.59 16.21
CA ARG A 41 51.65 8.24 15.49
C ARG A 41 52.15 9.11 14.33
N HIS A 42 51.89 8.67 13.11
CA HIS A 42 51.55 9.57 12.01
C HIS A 42 50.18 9.16 11.49
N ALA A 43 49.15 9.83 12.01
CA ALA A 43 47.79 9.71 11.53
C ALA A 43 47.69 10.35 10.14
N PHE A 44 48.04 9.56 9.11
CA PHE A 44 47.37 9.72 7.83
C PHE A 44 45.96 9.19 8.03
N THR A 45 45.02 10.11 8.27
CA THR A 45 43.59 9.83 8.24
C THR A 45 43.22 9.49 6.80
N ALA A 46 43.47 8.24 6.40
CA ALA A 46 42.74 7.65 5.30
C ALA A 46 41.28 7.62 5.77
N CYS A 47 40.44 8.49 5.22
CA CYS A 47 39.00 8.29 5.22
C CYS A 47 38.75 6.96 4.50
N ARG A 48 38.82 5.84 5.22
CA ARG A 48 38.16 4.62 4.80
C ARG A 48 36.69 4.98 4.82
N ALA A 49 36.14 5.30 3.66
CA ALA A 49 34.70 5.24 3.45
C ALA A 49 34.32 3.79 3.78
N THR A 50 33.91 3.54 5.02
CA THR A 50 33.28 2.29 5.40
C THR A 50 32.00 2.27 4.59
N VAL A 51 31.96 1.45 3.54
CA VAL A 51 30.76 1.24 2.73
C VAL A 51 29.63 0.92 3.70
N GLY A 52 28.63 1.79 3.76
CA GLY A 52 27.51 1.59 4.66
C GLY A 52 26.74 0.34 4.27
N PRO A 53 26.01 -0.29 5.20
CA PRO A 53 25.19 -1.46 4.92
C PRO A 53 24.14 -1.19 3.82
N PHE A 54 23.60 0.04 3.76
CA PHE A 54 22.72 0.50 2.68
C PHE A 54 23.44 0.64 1.33
N ASP A 55 24.69 1.10 1.34
CA ASP A 55 25.50 1.28 0.14
C ASP A 55 25.84 -0.09 -0.51
N LEU A 56 26.04 -1.14 0.30
CA LEU A 56 26.23 -2.52 -0.18
C LEU A 56 24.98 -3.09 -0.85
N LEU A 57 23.80 -2.68 -0.40
CA LEU A 57 22.51 -3.06 -0.98
C LEU A 57 22.08 -2.15 -2.13
N GLU A 58 22.84 -1.08 -2.44
CA GLU A 58 22.49 -0.02 -3.40
C GLU A 58 21.13 0.62 -3.10
N LEU A 59 20.80 0.74 -1.82
CA LEU A 59 19.55 1.33 -1.37
C LEU A 59 19.79 2.72 -0.77
N PRO A 60 18.87 3.68 -0.97
CA PRO A 60 18.93 4.94 -0.25
C PRO A 60 18.78 4.67 1.26
N ARG A 61 19.47 5.48 2.07
CA ARG A 61 19.29 5.48 3.53
C ARG A 61 17.82 5.78 3.83
N GLY A 62 17.16 4.90 4.59
CA GLY A 62 15.73 5.01 4.91
C GLY A 62 14.77 4.18 4.04
N SER A 63 15.28 3.26 3.22
CA SER A 63 14.43 2.29 2.49
C SER A 63 13.64 1.39 3.45
N SER A 64 12.45 0.90 3.06
CA SER A 64 11.65 0.04 3.94
C SER A 64 12.26 -1.35 4.15
N ARG A 65 11.86 -2.06 5.21
CA ARG A 65 12.29 -3.46 5.45
C ARG A 65 11.95 -4.38 4.28
N GLU A 66 10.83 -4.13 3.63
CA GLU A 66 10.39 -4.90 2.45
C GLU A 66 11.31 -4.64 1.26
N GLU A 67 11.67 -3.38 1.01
CA GLU A 67 12.63 -2.99 -0.03
C GLU A 67 14.02 -3.59 0.23
N VAL A 68 14.50 -3.54 1.47
CA VAL A 68 15.76 -4.19 1.88
C VAL A 68 15.75 -5.69 1.61
N ARG A 69 14.64 -6.36 1.93
CA ARG A 69 14.47 -7.79 1.67
C ARG A 69 14.44 -8.09 0.17
N GLN A 70 13.73 -7.30 -0.61
CA GLN A 70 13.65 -7.49 -2.06
C GLN A 70 15.01 -7.25 -2.73
N ALA A 71 15.73 -6.19 -2.36
CA ALA A 71 17.06 -5.89 -2.87
C ALA A 71 18.08 -6.98 -2.50
N TYR A 72 18.05 -7.46 -1.26
CA TYR A 72 18.88 -8.58 -0.82
C TYR A 72 18.61 -9.85 -1.64
N LEU A 73 17.34 -10.21 -1.82
CA LEU A 73 16.95 -11.38 -2.63
C LEU A 73 17.37 -11.23 -4.09
N ALA A 74 17.26 -10.03 -4.66
CA ALA A 74 17.71 -9.74 -6.01
C ALA A 74 19.22 -9.93 -6.13
N LYS A 75 20.02 -9.32 -5.24
CA LYS A 75 21.49 -9.44 -5.28
C LYS A 75 21.99 -10.85 -5.00
N MET A 76 21.40 -11.57 -4.04
CA MET A 76 21.76 -12.96 -3.76
C MET A 76 21.47 -13.89 -4.95
N LYS A 77 20.40 -13.65 -5.71
CA LYS A 77 20.14 -14.41 -6.96
C LYS A 77 21.22 -14.16 -8.02
N HIS A 78 21.74 -12.93 -8.10
CA HIS A 78 22.80 -12.59 -9.05
C HIS A 78 24.17 -13.09 -8.63
N LEU A 79 24.44 -13.22 -7.32
CA LEU A 79 25.71 -13.69 -6.77
C LEU A 79 25.75 -15.20 -6.55
N HIS A 80 24.69 -15.94 -6.87
CA HIS A 80 24.61 -17.38 -6.64
C HIS A 80 25.64 -18.15 -7.49
N PRO A 81 26.36 -19.14 -6.93
CA PRO A 81 27.41 -19.89 -7.64
C PRO A 81 26.90 -20.66 -8.87
N ASP A 82 25.61 -20.98 -8.93
CA ASP A 82 24.96 -21.61 -10.10
C ASP A 82 24.85 -20.65 -11.29
N VAL A 83 24.72 -19.35 -11.03
CA VAL A 83 24.64 -18.30 -12.07
C VAL A 83 26.04 -17.82 -12.47
N ASN A 84 26.99 -17.81 -11.52
CA ASN A 84 28.37 -17.37 -11.75
C ASN A 84 29.41 -18.48 -11.47
N PRO A 85 29.48 -19.55 -12.29
CA PRO A 85 30.40 -20.67 -12.06
C PRO A 85 31.89 -20.35 -12.24
N LYS A 86 32.24 -19.11 -12.62
CA LYS A 86 33.62 -18.67 -12.92
C LYS A 86 34.13 -17.52 -12.03
N LYS A 87 33.27 -16.96 -11.17
CA LYS A 87 33.63 -15.85 -10.28
C LYS A 87 33.51 -16.32 -8.84
N ASP A 88 34.53 -16.05 -8.04
CA ASP A 88 34.49 -16.25 -6.60
C ASP A 88 33.69 -15.10 -5.97
N THR A 89 32.36 -15.24 -5.95
CA THR A 89 31.43 -14.25 -5.38
C THR A 89 31.25 -14.44 -3.86
N THR A 90 32.07 -15.29 -3.23
CA THR A 90 31.90 -15.71 -1.83
C THR A 90 32.12 -14.55 -0.86
N GLU A 91 33.10 -13.67 -1.15
CA GLU A 91 33.37 -12.49 -0.33
C GLU A 91 32.25 -11.44 -0.44
N GLU A 92 31.73 -11.22 -1.64
CA GLU A 92 30.63 -10.27 -1.90
C GLU A 92 29.32 -10.75 -1.26
N ALA A 93 29.02 -12.05 -1.36
CA ALA A 93 27.85 -12.65 -0.70
C ALA A 93 27.96 -12.60 0.83
N ALA A 94 29.16 -12.81 1.39
CA ALA A 94 29.39 -12.68 2.82
C ALA A 94 29.19 -11.25 3.32
N ALA A 95 29.70 -10.26 2.57
CA ALA A 95 29.49 -8.85 2.88
C ALA A 95 28.00 -8.45 2.79
N LEU A 96 27.27 -8.97 1.80
CA LEU A 96 25.84 -8.73 1.63
C LEU A 96 25.01 -9.33 2.78
N ASN A 97 25.34 -10.54 3.22
CA ASN A 97 24.69 -11.19 4.37
C ASN A 97 24.92 -10.39 5.66
N ALA A 98 26.16 -9.97 5.91
CA ALA A 98 26.49 -9.16 7.08
C ALA A 98 25.73 -7.82 7.09
N ALA A 99 25.59 -7.18 5.93
CA ALA A 99 24.80 -5.95 5.79
C ALA A 99 23.31 -6.19 6.07
N TYR A 100 22.74 -7.27 5.51
CA TYR A 100 21.33 -7.62 5.71
C TYR A 100 21.03 -7.96 7.18
N GLU A 101 21.87 -8.76 7.84
CA GLU A 101 21.71 -9.09 9.26
C GLU A 101 21.85 -7.86 10.16
N HIS A 102 22.77 -6.96 9.83
CA HIS A 102 22.95 -5.72 10.58
C HIS A 102 21.71 -4.81 10.47
N LEU A 103 21.12 -4.68 9.27
CA LEU A 103 19.90 -3.89 9.07
C LEU A 103 18.66 -4.53 9.70
N MET A 104 18.54 -5.86 9.67
CA MET A 104 17.38 -6.56 10.23
C MET A 104 17.41 -6.65 11.76
N ASN A 105 18.60 -6.65 12.37
CA ASN A 105 18.77 -6.67 13.83
C ASN A 105 18.96 -5.27 14.44
N ALA A 106 19.04 -4.22 13.63
CA ALA A 106 19.13 -2.85 14.14
C ALA A 106 17.83 -2.49 14.90
N PRO A 107 17.93 -1.90 16.10
CA PRO A 107 16.77 -1.42 16.83
C PRO A 107 16.01 -0.39 15.98
N ASP A 108 14.69 -0.33 16.12
CA ASP A 108 13.79 0.45 15.27
C ASP A 108 14.12 1.98 15.25
N GLU A 109 15.02 2.47 16.11
CA GLU A 109 15.44 3.88 16.21
C GLU A 109 16.23 4.44 15.01
N ASP A 110 17.00 3.62 14.28
CA ASP A 110 17.74 4.08 13.08
C ASP A 110 16.88 4.09 11.80
N TRP A 111 15.62 3.64 11.91
CA TRP A 111 14.60 3.69 10.87
C TRP A 111 13.64 4.85 11.18
N LEU A 112 13.79 5.99 10.48
CA LEU A 112 12.88 7.14 10.62
C LEU A 112 11.92 7.25 9.43
N PRO A 113 10.75 7.86 9.64
CA PRO A 113 9.62 7.38 10.42
C PRO A 113 8.70 6.51 9.54
N GLU A 114 7.60 6.02 10.12
CA GLU A 114 6.40 5.57 9.41
C GLU A 114 6.22 6.37 8.11
N VAL A 115 6.42 5.74 6.95
CA VAL A 115 5.89 6.28 5.70
C VAL A 115 4.40 6.36 5.97
N GLU A 116 3.86 7.57 6.18
CA GLU A 116 2.43 7.79 6.33
C GLU A 116 1.77 6.99 5.21
N ALA A 117 1.11 5.89 5.57
CA ALA A 117 0.45 5.03 4.61
C ALA A 117 -0.39 5.97 3.73
N PRO A 118 -0.27 5.88 2.39
CA PRO A 118 -0.90 6.85 1.50
C PRO A 118 -2.34 7.00 1.95
N ALA A 119 -2.73 8.24 2.31
CA ALA A 119 -4.01 8.52 2.93
C ALA A 119 -5.09 7.76 2.15
N LEU A 120 -5.68 6.74 2.79
CA LEU A 120 -6.65 5.88 2.14
C LEU A 120 -7.73 6.78 1.56
N ASP A 121 -8.07 6.55 0.28
CA ASP A 121 -9.11 7.30 -0.40
C ASP A 121 -10.38 7.28 0.48
N PRO A 122 -10.98 8.45 0.79
CA PRO A 122 -12.17 8.53 1.64
C PRO A 122 -13.35 7.69 1.11
N PHE A 123 -13.37 7.35 -0.18
CA PHE A 123 -14.39 6.49 -0.79
C PHE A 123 -14.12 4.99 -0.58
N ASP A 124 -12.91 4.61 -0.20
CA ASP A 124 -12.52 3.21 0.06
C ASP A 124 -12.49 2.88 1.56
N LYS A 125 -12.54 3.89 2.43
CA LYS A 125 -12.56 3.74 3.89
C LYS A 125 -13.94 3.26 4.36
N ALA A 126 -14.03 2.00 4.79
CA ALA A 126 -15.21 1.48 5.45
C ALA A 126 -15.30 1.99 6.90
N GLY A 127 -16.51 2.37 7.36
CA GLY A 127 -16.80 2.56 8.78
C GLY A 127 -17.15 3.98 9.24
N GLU A 128 -17.24 4.97 8.35
CA GLU A 128 -17.78 6.29 8.72
C GLU A 128 -19.27 6.38 8.36
N PRO A 129 -20.13 6.87 9.27
CA PRO A 129 -21.55 7.00 8.99
C PRO A 129 -21.79 8.08 7.91
N ALA A 130 -22.61 7.73 6.92
CA ALA A 130 -23.02 8.64 5.87
C ALA A 130 -24.16 9.54 6.35
N THR A 131 -23.81 10.69 6.94
CA THR A 131 -24.76 11.62 7.55
C THR A 131 -25.01 12.87 6.72
N GLU A 132 -24.12 13.21 5.80
CA GLU A 132 -24.17 14.45 5.04
C GLU A 132 -24.93 14.27 3.73
N LEU A 133 -26.00 15.04 3.55
CA LEU A 133 -26.79 15.09 2.32
C LEU A 133 -25.98 15.73 1.18
N PHE A 134 -25.87 15.00 0.07
CA PHE A 134 -25.28 15.44 -1.19
C PHE A 134 -26.26 15.25 -2.35
N VAL A 135 -26.53 16.32 -3.10
CA VAL A 135 -27.19 16.26 -4.41
C VAL A 135 -26.16 16.33 -5.54
N ASN A 136 -26.14 15.32 -6.41
CA ASN A 136 -25.29 15.29 -7.60
C ASN A 136 -25.85 16.24 -8.68
N PRO A 137 -25.15 17.32 -9.03
CA PRO A 137 -25.66 18.28 -10.00
C PRO A 137 -25.76 17.70 -11.42
N PHE A 138 -24.95 16.70 -11.77
CA PHE A 138 -24.98 16.05 -13.08
C PHE A 138 -26.16 15.07 -13.26
N ALA A 139 -26.80 14.70 -12.15
CA ALA A 139 -28.00 13.89 -12.14
C ALA A 139 -29.28 14.75 -12.10
N CYS A 140 -29.13 16.07 -12.14
CA CYS A 140 -30.21 17.05 -12.14
C CYS A 140 -30.22 17.82 -13.48
N ASP A 141 -31.39 18.25 -13.90
CA ASP A 141 -31.59 19.08 -15.09
C ASP A 141 -31.27 20.56 -14.79
N VAL A 142 -30.05 20.81 -14.31
CA VAL A 142 -29.54 22.14 -13.94
C VAL A 142 -28.10 22.30 -14.39
N ASN A 143 -27.63 23.55 -14.43
CA ASN A 143 -26.22 23.81 -14.72
C ASN A 143 -25.34 23.29 -13.56
N PRO A 144 -24.30 22.47 -13.82
CA PRO A 144 -23.42 21.95 -12.78
C PRO A 144 -22.72 23.00 -11.92
N LEU A 145 -22.52 24.22 -12.43
CA LEU A 145 -21.96 25.34 -11.66
C LEU A 145 -22.90 25.83 -10.55
N GLN A 146 -24.19 25.49 -10.60
CA GLN A 146 -25.19 25.87 -9.59
C GLN A 146 -25.33 24.81 -8.50
N TRP A 147 -24.33 23.95 -8.32
CA TRP A 147 -24.40 22.86 -7.36
C TRP A 147 -24.58 23.36 -5.93
N ARG A 148 -24.08 24.55 -5.57
CA ARG A 148 -24.23 25.11 -4.21
C ARG A 148 -25.68 25.49 -3.92
N GLU A 149 -26.33 26.16 -4.86
CA GLU A 149 -27.74 26.52 -4.79
C GLU A 149 -28.61 25.27 -4.74
N LEU A 150 -28.27 24.26 -5.55
CA LEU A 150 -28.93 22.97 -5.55
C LEU A 150 -28.87 22.28 -4.17
N GLN A 151 -27.68 22.27 -3.53
CA GLN A 151 -27.55 21.75 -2.16
C GLN A 151 -28.37 22.56 -1.15
N ALA A 152 -28.42 23.88 -1.31
CA ALA A 152 -29.18 24.75 -0.41
C ALA A 152 -30.68 24.44 -0.50
N VAL A 153 -31.22 24.28 -1.71
CA VAL A 153 -32.64 23.91 -1.93
C VAL A 153 -32.98 22.58 -1.28
N ALA A 154 -32.15 21.55 -1.48
CA ALA A 154 -32.41 20.22 -0.94
C ALA A 154 -32.36 20.15 0.59
N ARG A 155 -31.74 21.13 1.26
CA ARG A 155 -31.63 21.22 2.73
C ARG A 155 -32.79 21.95 3.41
N VAL A 156 -33.72 22.54 2.65
CA VAL A 156 -34.84 23.34 3.22
C VAL A 156 -35.90 22.46 3.90
N GLY A 157 -35.94 21.16 3.65
CA GLY A 157 -36.92 20.24 4.24
C GLY A 157 -36.32 18.90 4.68
N ASP A 158 -37.15 18.07 5.31
CA ASP A 158 -36.78 16.72 5.77
C ASP A 158 -36.66 15.73 4.60
N ASP A 159 -37.38 16.00 3.50
CA ASP A 159 -37.33 15.22 2.27
C ASP A 159 -36.67 16.04 1.14
N PRO A 160 -35.41 15.72 0.79
CA PRO A 160 -34.67 16.45 -0.24
C PRO A 160 -35.29 16.28 -1.64
N GLU A 161 -35.89 15.13 -1.96
CA GLU A 161 -36.51 14.88 -3.26
C GLU A 161 -37.80 15.70 -3.43
N ALA A 162 -38.60 15.80 -2.36
CA ALA A 162 -39.76 16.69 -2.32
C ALA A 162 -39.35 18.17 -2.45
N ALA A 163 -38.26 18.59 -1.80
CA ALA A 163 -37.74 19.95 -1.89
C ALA A 163 -37.29 20.30 -3.32
N LEU A 164 -36.55 19.40 -3.98
CA LEU A 164 -36.13 19.57 -5.38
C LEU A 164 -37.35 19.61 -6.33
N SER A 165 -38.34 18.75 -6.10
CA SER A 165 -39.57 18.71 -6.88
C SER A 165 -40.39 20.01 -6.72
N ALA A 166 -40.48 20.54 -5.51
CA ALA A 166 -41.15 21.83 -5.23
C ALA A 166 -40.44 23.00 -5.93
N ALA A 167 -39.12 22.94 -6.04
CA ALA A 167 -38.30 23.88 -6.81
C ALA A 167 -38.35 23.64 -8.34
N ARG A 168 -39.12 22.64 -8.80
CA ARG A 168 -39.25 22.23 -10.22
C ARG A 168 -37.93 21.80 -10.86
N VAL A 169 -37.01 21.24 -10.07
CA VAL A 169 -35.76 20.67 -10.57
C VAL A 169 -36.05 19.23 -11.01
N GLY A 170 -35.79 18.91 -12.28
CA GLY A 170 -35.79 17.53 -12.76
C GLY A 170 -34.56 16.77 -12.25
N PHE A 171 -34.72 15.51 -11.85
CA PHE A 171 -33.61 14.69 -11.38
C PHE A 171 -33.81 13.20 -11.68
N SER A 172 -32.71 12.45 -11.78
CA SER A 172 -32.72 10.99 -11.94
C SER A 172 -32.67 10.26 -10.60
N SER A 173 -33.05 8.98 -10.60
CA SER A 173 -32.86 8.10 -9.44
C SER A 173 -31.38 8.08 -9.01
N GLY A 174 -31.11 8.36 -7.73
CA GLY A 174 -29.76 8.44 -7.18
C GLY A 174 -29.07 9.82 -7.33
N ALA A 175 -29.80 10.86 -7.71
CA ALA A 175 -29.31 12.25 -7.62
C ALA A 175 -29.02 12.65 -6.16
N VAL A 176 -29.84 12.17 -5.23
CA VAL A 176 -29.68 12.39 -3.79
C VAL A 176 -28.91 11.23 -3.17
N GLN A 177 -27.84 11.53 -2.43
CA GLN A 177 -27.00 10.56 -1.75
C GLN A 177 -26.57 11.09 -0.38
N PHE A 178 -26.30 10.18 0.54
CA PHE A 178 -25.67 10.51 1.82
C PHE A 178 -24.21 10.07 1.79
N LEU A 179 -23.32 10.96 2.23
CA LEU A 179 -21.87 10.77 2.22
C LEU A 179 -21.32 10.98 3.64
N SER A 180 -20.14 10.40 3.92
CA SER A 180 -19.39 10.77 5.12
C SER A 180 -18.83 12.18 5.00
N ALA A 181 -18.42 12.78 6.12
CA ALA A 181 -17.82 14.12 6.11
C ALA A 181 -16.55 14.19 5.24
N ALA A 182 -15.71 13.15 5.27
CA ALA A 182 -14.50 13.08 4.45
C ALA A 182 -14.82 12.95 2.94
N GLN A 183 -15.80 12.12 2.60
CA GLN A 183 -16.28 11.96 1.22
C GLN A 183 -16.87 13.27 0.68
N MET A 184 -17.70 13.94 1.49
CA MET A 184 -18.28 15.23 1.16
C MET A 184 -17.21 16.30 0.93
N ALA A 185 -16.16 16.33 1.74
CA ALA A 185 -15.04 17.26 1.56
C ALA A 185 -14.35 17.03 0.20
N ALA A 186 -14.04 15.78 -0.14
CA ALA A 186 -13.40 15.43 -1.42
C ALA A 186 -14.28 15.78 -2.63
N VAL A 187 -15.60 15.54 -2.55
CA VAL A 187 -16.54 15.93 -3.62
C VAL A 187 -16.60 17.45 -3.80
N LYS A 188 -16.66 18.21 -2.71
CA LYS A 188 -16.70 19.69 -2.76
C LYS A 188 -15.43 20.27 -3.35
N GLU A 189 -14.27 19.70 -3.00
CA GLU A 189 -12.99 20.11 -3.58
C GLU A 189 -12.99 19.93 -5.09
N GLU A 190 -13.43 18.76 -5.58
CA GLU A 190 -13.47 18.49 -7.01
C GLU A 190 -14.47 19.39 -7.75
N LEU A 191 -15.65 19.64 -7.18
CA LEU A 191 -16.60 20.61 -7.73
C LEU A 191 -16.02 22.04 -7.77
N GLY A 192 -15.17 22.42 -6.80
CA GLY A 192 -14.44 23.68 -6.85
C GLY A 192 -13.37 23.73 -7.95
N ARG A 193 -12.70 22.61 -8.23
CA ARG A 193 -11.78 22.49 -9.38
C ARG A 193 -12.53 22.60 -10.70
N MET A 194 -13.71 22.00 -10.80
CA MET A 194 -14.60 22.15 -11.94
C MET A 194 -14.99 23.62 -12.17
N GLU A 195 -15.40 24.34 -11.12
CA GLU A 195 -15.71 25.77 -11.20
C GLU A 195 -14.53 26.58 -11.76
N SER A 196 -13.30 26.20 -11.40
CA SER A 196 -12.08 26.91 -11.81
C SER A 196 -11.64 26.58 -13.23
N ASN A 197 -11.77 25.31 -13.64
CA ASN A 197 -11.22 24.80 -14.90
C ASN A 197 -12.28 24.62 -16.00
N LEU A 198 -13.57 24.71 -15.67
CA LEU A 198 -14.71 24.43 -16.55
C LEU A 198 -14.67 23.03 -17.19
N ASP A 199 -14.06 22.06 -16.51
CA ASP A 199 -13.94 20.67 -16.96
C ASP A 199 -15.15 19.83 -16.50
N TYR A 200 -16.26 19.97 -17.21
CA TYR A 200 -17.50 19.26 -16.86
C TYR A 200 -17.41 17.74 -17.06
N GLU A 201 -16.72 17.29 -18.11
CA GLU A 201 -16.67 15.87 -18.47
C GLU A 201 -15.79 15.09 -17.48
N GLY A 202 -14.60 15.62 -17.16
CA GLY A 202 -13.70 15.03 -16.18
C GLY A 202 -14.34 14.94 -14.80
N THR A 203 -14.97 16.02 -14.34
CA THR A 203 -15.66 16.03 -13.05
C THR A 203 -16.87 15.10 -13.02
N SER A 204 -17.67 15.03 -14.10
CA SER A 204 -18.81 14.12 -14.18
C SER A 204 -18.38 12.65 -14.04
N TRP A 205 -17.30 12.27 -14.73
CA TRP A 205 -16.76 10.92 -14.65
C TRP A 205 -16.21 10.59 -13.25
N TYR A 206 -15.42 11.52 -12.68
CA TYR A 206 -14.87 11.38 -11.34
C TYR A 206 -15.98 11.21 -10.28
N LEU A 207 -16.96 12.11 -10.27
CA LEU A 207 -18.08 12.04 -9.32
C LEU A 207 -18.87 10.75 -9.48
N SER A 208 -19.17 10.35 -10.71
CA SER A 208 -19.87 9.08 -10.96
C SER A 208 -19.09 7.90 -10.37
N SER A 209 -17.76 7.86 -10.51
CA SER A 209 -16.91 6.83 -9.93
C SER A 209 -16.92 6.87 -8.39
N CYS A 210 -16.72 8.04 -7.79
CA CYS A 210 -16.67 8.21 -6.33
C CYS A 210 -18.00 7.91 -5.66
N LEU A 211 -19.12 8.38 -6.22
CA LEU A 211 -20.46 8.12 -5.69
C LEU A 211 -20.83 6.63 -5.77
N ASN A 212 -20.41 5.92 -6.82
CA ASN A 212 -20.59 4.47 -6.90
C ASN A 212 -19.77 3.72 -5.83
N ARG A 213 -18.56 4.18 -5.53
CA ARG A 213 -17.73 3.62 -4.44
C ARG A 213 -18.33 3.92 -3.07
N ALA A 214 -18.76 5.16 -2.82
CA ALA A 214 -19.46 5.57 -1.61
C ALA A 214 -20.68 4.69 -1.35
N ARG A 215 -21.53 4.49 -2.37
CA ARG A 215 -22.72 3.64 -2.26
C ARG A 215 -22.36 2.22 -1.82
N ARG A 216 -21.35 1.60 -2.46
CA ARG A 216 -20.89 0.25 -2.08
C ARG A 216 -20.33 0.20 -0.67
N ALA A 217 -19.61 1.23 -0.23
CA ALA A 217 -19.08 1.33 1.12
C ALA A 217 -20.22 1.44 2.15
N ASN A 218 -21.24 2.25 1.86
CA ASN A 218 -22.41 2.45 2.73
C ASN A 218 -23.31 1.20 2.80
N ASP A 219 -23.49 0.50 1.68
CA ASP A 219 -24.29 -0.73 1.65
C ASP A 219 -23.68 -1.85 2.51
N ARG A 220 -22.35 -1.91 2.63
CA ARG A 220 -21.67 -2.85 3.54
C ARG A 220 -22.01 -2.57 5.00
N PHE A 221 -22.17 -1.30 5.37
CA PHE A 221 -22.50 -0.92 6.75
C PHE A 221 -23.92 -1.33 7.15
N ARG A 222 -24.88 -1.28 6.22
CA ARG A 222 -26.28 -1.68 6.47
C ARG A 222 -26.49 -3.18 6.63
N GLY A 223 -25.53 -4.01 6.25
CA GLY A 223 -25.62 -5.47 6.35
C GLY A 223 -25.15 -6.05 7.71
N GLU A 224 -24.65 -5.20 8.61
CA GLU A 224 -24.07 -5.62 9.91
C GLU A 224 -24.98 -5.33 11.11
N GLU A 225 -26.18 -4.79 10.91
CA GLU A 225 -27.26 -4.64 11.93
C GLU A 225 -28.22 -5.85 11.95
#